data_AF-A0A660VRX9-F1
#
_entry.id   AF-A0A660VRX9-F1
#
_cell.length_a   1.000
_cell.length_b   1.000
_cell.length_c   1.000
_cell.angle_alpha   90.00
_cell.angle_beta   90.00
_cell.angle_gamma   90.00
#
_symmetry.space_group_name_H-M   'P 1'
#
loop_
_entity.id
_entity.type
_entity.pdbx_description
1 polymer ?
#
loop_
_entity_poly.entity_id
_entity_poly.type
_entity_poly.pdbx_seq_one_letter_code
_entity_poly.pdbx_strand_id
1 'polypeptide(L)'
;MPAMPNDPLLVLAVVVAAGLAGGALARRVGLAGVTGQILAGVALGEAGLGLLGGQQVASLSPVTAFALGLITLVVGGHLSLRRLRNAGTRLLLLVLAEATLIPLLVYVVVAGPLDRPWTLAVLLAALAVSTAPATIVALVAESRSRGVFTKTLMGAVALNNIAAIFLFELAHLAAVTLGEGVDIPAWQLVLEPLRELGVTIMLGGGVGLGLVYATRKMVQSDRLATASVIAVLLVSGLAGALGVSALLSCLFLGMTLANLTPDKDEIVESAFVDVRQAIFAVFFTLAGAQLHLDQLGGAGWLVLAVFATRLVGKVLAAHLALRIAGGTRAMRRWIGLALTPQAGVAVGLILLAYESPALADIGPELLNAGLAIVALNELVGPSLVRMALVRSGEANHDRARLLDFLHEENIVVDLKADTMEAAIEQLVDVLVRTNHLDADRDALLASVLQREREVSTCFGEGLAVPHGVHESGQVMAGAMGISRQGLDFDTPDGRPVHCMVVLATPANERDRHLQVLAALARAIGVDPNVRRQLFAARTAAHAYDVLHGAEASHFNAFLDEDEDDAS
;
A
#
# COMPACT_ATOMS: atom_id res chain seq x y z
N MET A 1 4.94 -4.86 -40.83
CA MET A 1 6.42 -4.99 -40.73
C MET A 1 6.73 -6.43 -40.33
N PRO A 2 7.89 -7.02 -40.68
CA PRO A 2 8.24 -8.33 -40.13
C PRO A 2 8.35 -8.23 -38.60
N ALA A 3 7.88 -9.25 -37.90
CA ALA A 3 8.03 -9.33 -36.45
C ALA A 3 9.52 -9.29 -36.06
N MET A 4 9.82 -8.77 -34.87
CA MET A 4 11.21 -8.71 -34.42
C MET A 4 11.83 -10.10 -34.30
N PRO A 5 13.17 -10.21 -34.42
CA PRO A 5 13.88 -11.45 -34.13
C PRO A 5 13.51 -11.98 -32.74
N ASN A 6 13.31 -13.29 -32.63
CA ASN A 6 12.90 -13.97 -31.39
C ASN A 6 14.02 -14.08 -30.33
N ASP A 7 15.07 -13.27 -30.43
CA ASP A 7 16.12 -13.25 -29.41
C ASP A 7 15.57 -12.59 -28.13
N PRO A 8 15.46 -13.30 -27.00
CA PRO A 8 14.81 -12.76 -25.81
C PRO A 8 15.51 -11.52 -25.25
N LEU A 9 16.84 -11.41 -25.39
CA LEU A 9 17.58 -10.25 -24.89
C LEU A 9 17.32 -9.01 -25.76
N LEU A 10 17.25 -9.18 -27.08
CA LEU A 10 16.88 -8.10 -27.99
C LEU A 10 15.44 -7.64 -27.73
N VAL A 11 14.50 -8.58 -27.59
CA VAL A 11 13.10 -8.26 -27.27
C VAL A 11 13.02 -7.50 -25.95
N LEU A 12 13.73 -7.98 -24.90
CA LEU A 12 13.76 -7.33 -23.60
C LEU A 12 14.33 -5.90 -23.68
N ALA A 13 15.42 -5.68 -24.42
CA ALA A 13 16.03 -4.37 -24.59
C ALA A 13 15.06 -3.37 -25.25
N VAL A 14 14.35 -3.81 -26.29
CA VAL A 14 13.34 -2.97 -26.97
C VAL A 14 12.16 -2.65 -26.06
N VAL A 15 11.65 -3.66 -25.34
CA VAL A 15 10.56 -3.50 -24.37
C VAL A 15 10.94 -2.47 -23.30
N VAL A 16 12.13 -2.58 -22.71
CA VAL A 16 12.62 -1.62 -21.68
C VAL A 16 12.76 -0.23 -22.28
N ALA A 17 13.43 -0.09 -23.43
CA ALA A 17 13.69 1.21 -24.04
C ALA A 17 12.39 1.92 -24.44
N ALA A 18 11.47 1.21 -25.09
CA ALA A 18 10.18 1.76 -25.49
C ALA A 18 9.31 2.11 -24.28
N GLY A 19 9.30 1.26 -23.25
CA GLY A 19 8.60 1.56 -22.01
C GLY A 19 9.11 2.82 -21.31
N LEU A 20 10.43 2.95 -21.15
CA LEU A 20 11.04 4.14 -20.55
C LEU A 20 10.75 5.40 -21.37
N ALA A 21 10.86 5.32 -22.70
CA ALA A 21 10.55 6.44 -23.59
C ALA A 21 9.07 6.83 -23.54
N GLY A 22 8.16 5.86 -23.60
CA GLY A 22 6.72 6.07 -23.50
C GLY A 22 6.31 6.68 -22.16
N GLY A 23 6.87 6.18 -21.06
CA GLY A 23 6.65 6.74 -19.73
C GLY A 23 7.18 8.17 -19.59
N ALA A 24 8.35 8.48 -20.16
CA ALA A 24 8.89 9.84 -20.17
C ALA A 24 8.01 10.81 -21.00
N LEU A 25 7.49 10.36 -22.15
CA LEU A 25 6.59 11.14 -22.98
C LEU A 25 5.26 11.41 -22.28
N ALA A 26 4.66 10.40 -21.64
CA ALA A 26 3.42 10.56 -20.88
C ALA A 26 3.53 11.60 -19.76
N ARG A 27 4.65 11.60 -19.03
CA ARG A 27 4.90 12.61 -17.98
C ARG A 27 4.97 14.03 -18.53
N ARG A 28 5.51 14.24 -19.74
CA ARG A 28 5.57 15.57 -20.38
C ARG A 28 4.19 16.15 -20.69
N VAL A 29 3.20 15.29 -20.94
CA VAL A 29 1.81 15.70 -21.21
C VAL A 29 0.91 15.61 -19.97
N GLY A 30 1.48 15.41 -18.78
CA GLY A 30 0.75 15.37 -17.50
C GLY A 30 0.04 14.06 -17.18
N LEU A 31 0.30 12.99 -17.94
CA LEU A 31 -0.20 11.64 -17.67
C LEU A 31 0.74 10.87 -16.73
N ALA A 32 0.25 9.76 -16.17
CA ALA A 32 1.06 8.81 -15.42
C ALA A 32 2.12 8.14 -16.31
N GLY A 33 3.35 8.00 -15.83
CA GLY A 33 4.41 7.30 -16.55
C GLY A 33 4.04 5.85 -16.88
N VAL A 34 3.35 5.18 -15.96
CA VAL A 34 2.81 3.82 -16.16
C VAL A 34 1.84 3.76 -17.36
N THR A 35 0.96 4.75 -17.53
CA THR A 35 0.08 4.82 -18.71
C THR A 35 0.89 4.91 -20.01
N GLY A 36 1.97 5.70 -20.00
CA GLY A 36 2.88 5.80 -21.16
C GLY A 36 3.58 4.49 -21.50
N GLN A 37 3.98 3.71 -20.49
CA GLN A 37 4.58 2.38 -20.68
C GLN A 37 3.58 1.40 -21.30
N ILE A 38 2.34 1.37 -20.79
CA ILE A 38 1.26 0.54 -21.32
C ILE A 38 0.97 0.92 -22.78
N LEU A 39 0.84 2.21 -23.09
CA LEU A 39 0.59 2.69 -24.45
C LEU A 39 1.74 2.36 -25.41
N ALA A 40 3.00 2.43 -24.95
CA ALA A 40 4.14 1.97 -25.72
C ALA A 40 4.04 0.46 -26.03
N GLY A 41 3.61 -0.33 -25.05
CA GLY A 41 3.30 -1.75 -25.21
C GLY A 41 2.23 -1.99 -26.28
N VAL A 42 1.09 -1.31 -26.19
CA VAL A 42 0.00 -1.39 -27.18
C VAL A 42 0.49 -1.04 -28.57
N ALA A 43 1.31 0.01 -28.70
CA ALA A 43 1.87 0.43 -29.98
C ALA A 43 2.84 -0.59 -30.57
N LEU A 44 3.61 -1.31 -29.74
CA LEU A 44 4.52 -2.35 -30.19
C LEU A 44 3.84 -3.71 -30.42
N GLY A 45 2.77 -3.99 -29.69
CA GLY A 45 2.02 -5.25 -29.72
C GLY A 45 1.17 -5.43 -30.98
N GLU A 46 0.37 -6.50 -30.98
CA GLU A 46 -0.46 -6.90 -32.13
C GLU A 46 -1.54 -5.86 -32.49
N ALA A 47 -2.04 -5.11 -31.51
CA ALA A 47 -2.98 -4.02 -31.74
C ALA A 47 -2.37 -2.80 -32.46
N GLY A 48 -1.04 -2.68 -32.48
CA GLY A 48 -0.31 -1.55 -33.07
C GLY A 48 0.54 -1.96 -34.28
N LEU A 49 1.86 -1.94 -34.10
CA LEU A 49 2.84 -2.22 -35.15
C LEU A 49 3.07 -3.73 -35.38
N GLY A 50 2.62 -4.60 -34.47
CA GLY A 50 2.82 -6.04 -34.54
C GLY A 50 4.28 -6.47 -34.42
N LEU A 51 5.11 -5.69 -33.73
CA LEU A 51 6.54 -5.98 -33.52
C LEU A 51 6.75 -6.98 -32.38
N LEU A 52 5.88 -6.93 -31.36
CA LEU A 52 5.80 -7.88 -30.25
C LEU A 52 4.57 -8.77 -30.45
N GLY A 53 4.75 -9.93 -31.08
CA GLY A 53 3.71 -10.95 -31.16
C GLY A 53 3.70 -11.86 -29.93
N GLY A 54 2.71 -12.77 -29.89
CA GLY A 54 2.57 -13.74 -28.79
C GLY A 54 3.84 -14.55 -28.48
N GLN A 55 4.64 -14.92 -29.47
CA GLN A 55 5.88 -15.69 -29.26
C GLN A 55 6.98 -14.87 -28.57
N GLN A 56 7.18 -13.61 -28.98
CA GLN A 56 8.17 -12.72 -28.37
C GLN A 56 7.79 -12.43 -26.91
N VAL A 57 6.51 -12.17 -26.64
CA VAL A 57 6.01 -11.96 -25.28
C VAL A 57 6.17 -13.21 -24.42
N ALA A 58 5.82 -14.38 -24.93
CA ALA A 58 5.96 -15.66 -24.22
C ALA A 58 7.44 -15.97 -23.86
N SER A 59 8.39 -15.59 -24.72
CA SER A 59 9.82 -15.77 -24.45
C SER A 59 10.32 -15.00 -23.21
N LEU A 60 9.58 -13.96 -22.79
CA LEU A 60 9.87 -13.15 -21.60
C LEU A 60 9.03 -13.52 -20.36
N SER A 61 8.30 -14.63 -20.41
CA SER A 61 7.48 -15.11 -19.27
C SER A 61 8.28 -15.24 -17.95
N PRO A 62 9.51 -15.83 -17.92
CA PRO A 62 10.30 -15.91 -16.69
C PRO A 62 10.65 -14.53 -16.11
N VAL A 63 10.96 -13.56 -16.98
CA VAL A 63 11.27 -12.17 -16.57
C VAL A 63 10.03 -11.50 -15.99
N THR A 64 8.88 -11.73 -16.61
CA THR A 64 7.58 -11.18 -16.15
C THR A 64 7.20 -11.76 -14.79
N ALA A 65 7.33 -13.08 -14.61
CA ALA A 65 7.05 -13.75 -13.33
C ALA A 65 7.98 -13.23 -12.22
N PHE A 66 9.27 -13.08 -12.51
CA PHE A 66 10.23 -12.50 -11.58
C PHE A 66 9.90 -11.04 -11.21
N ALA A 67 9.59 -10.20 -12.20
CA ALA A 67 9.18 -8.81 -12.00
C ALA A 67 7.94 -8.72 -11.09
N LEU A 68 6.92 -9.54 -11.34
CA LEU A 68 5.71 -9.63 -10.54
C LEU A 68 5.99 -10.10 -9.11
N GLY A 69 6.83 -11.12 -8.93
CA GLY A 69 7.23 -11.60 -7.62
C GLY A 69 7.95 -10.53 -6.80
N LEU A 70 8.86 -9.78 -7.41
CA LEU A 70 9.56 -8.66 -6.77
C LEU A 70 8.60 -7.53 -6.37
N ILE A 71 7.71 -7.13 -7.28
CA ILE A 71 6.71 -6.10 -6.99
C ILE A 71 5.82 -6.52 -5.82
N THR A 72 5.42 -7.79 -5.80
CA THR A 72 4.53 -8.32 -4.76
C THR A 72 5.24 -8.49 -3.42
N LEU A 73 6.54 -8.83 -3.43
CA LEU A 73 7.41 -8.75 -2.26
C LEU A 73 7.40 -7.34 -1.66
N VAL A 74 7.57 -6.31 -2.51
CA VAL A 74 7.55 -4.90 -2.06
C VAL A 74 6.21 -4.53 -1.43
N VAL A 75 5.10 -4.95 -2.04
CA VAL A 75 3.77 -4.73 -1.49
C VAL A 75 3.60 -5.41 -0.13
N GLY A 76 4.09 -6.65 0.01
CA GLY A 76 4.10 -7.38 1.28
C GLY A 76 5.00 -6.71 2.32
N GLY A 77 6.12 -6.13 1.88
CA GLY A 77 7.04 -5.34 2.71
C GLY A 77 6.37 -4.18 3.45
N HIS A 78 5.32 -3.60 2.84
CA HIS A 78 4.54 -2.52 3.45
C HIS A 78 3.50 -3.01 4.47
N LEU A 79 3.21 -4.31 4.54
CA LEU A 79 2.27 -4.91 5.49
C LEU A 79 2.92 -5.20 6.85
N SER A 80 3.42 -4.16 7.51
CA SER A 80 3.89 -4.25 8.90
C SER A 80 2.73 -4.12 9.88
N LEU A 81 2.51 -5.13 10.72
CA LEU A 81 1.40 -5.17 11.67
C LEU A 81 1.44 -3.99 12.66
N ARG A 82 2.64 -3.49 12.97
CA ARG A 82 2.83 -2.34 13.86
C ARG A 82 2.39 -1.03 13.24
N ARG A 83 2.82 -0.73 12.00
CA ARG A 83 2.45 0.52 11.31
C ARG A 83 0.97 0.55 10.94
N LEU A 84 0.38 -0.63 10.73
CA LEU A 84 -1.04 -0.77 10.44
C LEU A 84 -1.93 -0.79 11.68
N ARG A 85 -1.39 -0.73 12.91
CA ARG A 85 -2.20 -0.82 14.14
C ARG A 85 -3.28 0.25 14.21
N ASN A 86 -2.91 1.50 13.96
CA ASN A 86 -3.87 2.62 13.96
C ASN A 86 -4.74 2.65 12.68
N ALA A 87 -4.30 1.94 11.63
CA ALA A 87 -5.03 1.76 10.38
C ALA A 87 -5.98 0.56 10.36
N GLY A 88 -5.89 -0.36 11.34
CA GLY A 88 -6.53 -1.67 11.30
C GLY A 88 -8.03 -1.62 11.04
N THR A 89 -8.77 -0.79 11.79
CA THR A 89 -10.21 -0.62 11.60
C THR A 89 -10.54 -0.03 10.23
N ARG A 90 -9.74 0.91 9.73
CA ARG A 90 -9.94 1.50 8.40
C ARG A 90 -9.75 0.47 7.30
N LEU A 91 -8.68 -0.31 7.39
CA LEU A 91 -8.35 -1.37 6.43
C LEU A 91 -9.38 -2.50 6.46
N LEU A 92 -9.77 -2.97 7.64
CA LEU A 92 -10.78 -4.02 7.79
C LEU A 92 -12.11 -3.59 7.17
N LEU A 93 -12.63 -2.42 7.54
CA LEU A 93 -13.91 -1.93 7.00
C LEU A 93 -13.84 -1.68 5.50
N LEU A 94 -12.70 -1.19 5.00
CA LEU A 94 -12.50 -0.96 3.57
C LEU A 94 -12.51 -2.27 2.78
N VAL A 95 -11.74 -3.27 3.22
CA VAL A 95 -11.69 -4.59 2.57
C VAL A 95 -13.05 -5.27 2.64
N LEU A 96 -13.76 -5.23 3.78
CA LEU A 96 -15.10 -5.80 3.90
C LEU A 96 -16.10 -5.09 2.98
N ALA A 97 -16.07 -3.77 2.90
CA ALA A 97 -16.95 -3.03 2.01
C ALA A 97 -16.65 -3.33 0.53
N GLU A 98 -15.39 -3.43 0.13
CA GLU A 98 -15.00 -3.81 -1.24
C GLU A 98 -15.39 -5.26 -1.55
N ALA A 99 -15.15 -6.18 -0.63
CA ALA A 99 -15.48 -7.61 -0.73
C ALA A 99 -16.99 -7.91 -0.78
N THR A 100 -17.85 -6.95 -0.44
CA THR A 100 -19.30 -7.16 -0.37
C THR A 100 -20.06 -6.26 -1.33
N LEU A 101 -19.89 -4.94 -1.22
CA LEU A 101 -20.68 -3.97 -1.98
C LEU A 101 -20.35 -4.03 -3.48
N ILE A 102 -19.07 -4.18 -3.85
CA ILE A 102 -18.68 -4.20 -5.27
C ILE A 102 -19.20 -5.48 -5.95
N PRO A 103 -18.97 -6.70 -5.43
CA PRO A 103 -19.55 -7.91 -6.01
C PRO A 103 -21.06 -7.86 -6.09
N LEU A 104 -21.74 -7.37 -5.04
CA LEU A 104 -23.20 -7.28 -5.04
C LEU A 104 -23.70 -6.39 -6.19
N LEU A 105 -23.13 -5.19 -6.34
CA LEU A 105 -23.53 -4.27 -7.40
C LEU A 105 -23.26 -4.85 -8.79
N VAL A 106 -22.08 -5.44 -9.00
CA VAL A 106 -21.72 -6.05 -10.29
C VAL A 106 -22.61 -7.25 -10.59
N TYR A 107 -22.87 -8.11 -9.62
CA TYR A 107 -23.78 -9.25 -9.79
C TYR A 107 -25.18 -8.81 -10.20
N VAL A 108 -25.76 -7.84 -9.49
CA VAL A 108 -27.11 -7.31 -9.80
C VAL A 108 -27.18 -6.72 -11.20
N VAL A 109 -26.14 -5.99 -11.64
CA VAL A 109 -26.09 -5.41 -12.98
C VAL A 109 -25.94 -6.49 -14.05
N VAL A 110 -25.09 -7.49 -13.84
CA VAL A 110 -24.79 -8.53 -14.84
C VAL A 110 -25.92 -9.56 -14.94
N ALA A 111 -26.44 -10.04 -13.82
CA ALA A 111 -27.53 -11.04 -13.79
C ALA A 111 -28.91 -10.43 -14.06
N GLY A 112 -29.11 -9.13 -13.78
CA GLY A 112 -30.38 -8.45 -13.97
C GLY A 112 -30.46 -7.75 -15.35
N PRO A 113 -30.21 -6.44 -15.44
CA PRO A 113 -30.38 -5.68 -16.69
C PRO A 113 -29.61 -6.18 -17.91
N LEU A 114 -28.47 -6.87 -17.70
CA LEU A 114 -27.67 -7.43 -18.79
C LEU A 114 -28.05 -8.87 -19.17
N ASP A 115 -28.96 -9.48 -18.41
CA ASP A 115 -29.55 -10.81 -18.64
C ASP A 115 -28.50 -11.90 -18.92
N ARG A 116 -27.43 -11.92 -18.11
CA ARG A 116 -26.35 -12.92 -18.22
C ARG A 116 -26.50 -14.03 -17.19
N PRO A 117 -26.04 -15.26 -17.50
CA PRO A 117 -26.14 -16.38 -16.59
C PRO A 117 -25.46 -16.05 -15.26
N TRP A 118 -26.05 -16.54 -14.17
CA TRP A 118 -25.58 -16.24 -12.81
C TRP A 118 -24.13 -16.69 -12.58
N THR A 119 -23.68 -17.75 -13.28
CA THR A 119 -22.30 -18.24 -13.25
C THR A 119 -21.32 -17.21 -13.80
N LEU A 120 -21.62 -16.58 -14.93
CA LEU A 120 -20.84 -15.45 -15.46
C LEU A 120 -20.92 -14.24 -14.51
N ALA A 121 -22.12 -13.94 -14.00
CA ALA A 121 -22.33 -12.80 -13.10
C ALA A 121 -21.53 -12.90 -11.79
N VAL A 122 -21.50 -14.08 -11.15
CA VAL A 122 -20.78 -14.29 -9.89
C VAL A 122 -19.27 -14.24 -10.08
N LEU A 123 -18.76 -14.76 -11.21
CA LEU A 123 -17.34 -14.70 -11.56
C LEU A 123 -16.88 -13.26 -11.84
N LEU A 124 -17.63 -12.50 -12.66
CA LEU A 124 -17.34 -11.08 -12.91
C LEU A 124 -17.49 -10.23 -11.65
N ALA A 125 -18.44 -10.56 -10.77
CA ALA A 125 -18.63 -9.90 -9.48
C ALA A 125 -17.42 -10.10 -8.54
N ALA A 126 -16.93 -11.33 -8.41
CA ALA A 126 -15.73 -11.61 -7.61
C ALA A 126 -14.48 -10.98 -8.22
N LEU A 127 -14.34 -11.03 -9.56
CA LEU A 127 -13.25 -10.40 -10.29
C LEU A 127 -13.17 -8.89 -10.04
N ALA A 128 -14.32 -8.22 -9.89
CA ALA A 128 -14.39 -6.77 -9.71
C ALA A 128 -13.75 -6.24 -8.42
N VAL A 129 -13.53 -7.11 -7.42
CA VAL A 129 -12.84 -6.75 -6.17
C VAL A 129 -11.37 -6.43 -6.42
N SER A 130 -10.74 -7.15 -7.35
CA SER A 130 -9.29 -7.10 -7.59
C SER A 130 -8.76 -5.69 -7.88
N THR A 131 -7.54 -5.40 -7.43
CA THR A 131 -6.84 -4.12 -7.64
C THR A 131 -5.37 -4.37 -7.97
N ALA A 132 -4.80 -3.70 -8.97
CA ALA A 132 -3.40 -3.91 -9.37
C ALA A 132 -2.40 -3.31 -8.36
N PRO A 133 -1.64 -4.15 -7.62
CA PRO A 133 -0.68 -3.63 -6.67
C PRO A 133 0.52 -2.95 -7.33
N ALA A 134 0.99 -3.50 -8.44
CA ALA A 134 2.11 -2.98 -9.23
C ALA A 134 1.92 -1.50 -9.61
N THR A 135 0.75 -1.18 -10.16
CA THR A 135 0.40 0.17 -10.62
C THR A 135 0.42 1.17 -9.48
N ILE A 136 -0.08 0.78 -8.31
CA ILE A 136 -0.14 1.65 -7.15
C ILE A 136 1.26 1.87 -6.56
N VAL A 137 2.07 0.83 -6.39
CA VAL A 137 3.46 0.96 -5.92
C VAL A 137 4.27 1.84 -6.88
N ALA A 138 4.12 1.62 -8.18
CA ALA A 138 4.80 2.40 -9.19
C ALA A 138 4.42 3.89 -9.12
N LEU A 139 3.15 4.21 -8.94
CA LEU A 139 2.69 5.60 -8.87
C LEU A 139 2.95 6.30 -7.55
N VAL A 140 2.96 5.56 -6.43
CA VAL A 140 3.43 6.07 -5.14
C VAL A 140 4.91 6.44 -5.24
N ALA A 141 5.73 5.58 -5.84
CA ALA A 141 7.14 5.85 -6.07
C ALA A 141 7.35 7.01 -7.07
N GLU A 142 6.65 7.00 -8.22
CA GLU A 142 6.74 8.06 -9.25
C GLU A 142 6.30 9.43 -8.71
N SER A 143 5.23 9.45 -7.92
CA SER A 143 4.68 10.68 -7.33
C SER A 143 5.33 11.04 -6.00
N ARG A 144 6.34 10.27 -5.57
CA ARG A 144 7.08 10.49 -4.32
C ARG A 144 6.14 10.72 -3.14
N SER A 145 5.09 9.90 -3.07
CA SER A 145 3.97 10.13 -2.15
C SER A 145 4.22 9.50 -0.79
N ARG A 146 3.98 10.25 0.29
CA ARG A 146 4.09 9.75 1.67
C ARG A 146 3.02 10.38 2.56
N GLY A 147 2.50 9.57 3.48
CA GLY A 147 1.52 9.98 4.48
C GLY A 147 0.47 8.89 4.78
N VAL A 148 -0.57 9.24 5.52
CA VAL A 148 -1.59 8.30 6.01
C VAL A 148 -2.50 7.80 4.89
N PHE A 149 -2.82 8.64 3.91
CA PHE A 149 -3.56 8.22 2.71
C PHE A 149 -2.76 7.16 1.96
N THR A 150 -1.48 7.41 1.70
CA THR A 150 -0.58 6.51 0.97
C THR A 150 -0.37 5.21 1.73
N LYS A 151 -0.10 5.27 3.04
CA LYS A 151 0.01 4.08 3.91
C LYS A 151 -1.28 3.25 3.87
N THR A 152 -2.45 3.89 3.97
CA THR A 152 -3.74 3.19 3.92
C THR A 152 -4.00 2.60 2.54
N LEU A 153 -3.68 3.31 1.46
CA LEU A 153 -3.80 2.81 0.10
C LEU A 153 -2.94 1.54 -0.11
N MET A 154 -1.66 1.59 0.26
CA MET A 154 -0.75 0.44 0.15
C MET A 154 -1.23 -0.77 0.98
N GLY A 155 -1.67 -0.53 2.22
CA GLY A 155 -2.22 -1.58 3.07
C GLY A 155 -3.53 -2.17 2.52
N ALA A 156 -4.42 -1.32 2.01
CA ALA A 156 -5.70 -1.74 1.44
C ALA A 156 -5.50 -2.64 0.21
N VAL A 157 -4.62 -2.23 -0.70
CA VAL A 157 -4.29 -2.97 -1.92
C VAL A 157 -3.80 -4.38 -1.60
N ALA A 158 -2.90 -4.50 -0.62
CA ALA A 158 -2.31 -5.78 -0.29
C ALA A 158 -3.36 -6.74 0.32
N LEU A 159 -4.20 -6.27 1.25
CA LEU A 159 -5.30 -7.07 1.81
C LEU A 159 -6.41 -7.36 0.79
N ASN A 160 -6.71 -6.40 -0.08
CA ASN A 160 -7.73 -6.54 -1.12
C ASN A 160 -7.36 -7.62 -2.14
N ASN A 161 -6.06 -7.79 -2.45
CA ASN A 161 -5.63 -8.88 -3.33
C ASN A 161 -5.86 -10.26 -2.71
N ILE A 162 -5.64 -10.41 -1.40
CA ILE A 162 -5.98 -11.66 -0.67
C ILE A 162 -7.48 -11.91 -0.76
N ALA A 163 -8.30 -10.90 -0.46
CA ALA A 163 -9.75 -11.01 -0.52
C ALA A 163 -10.27 -11.32 -1.94
N ALA A 164 -9.69 -10.71 -2.98
CA ALA A 164 -10.09 -10.92 -4.36
C ALA A 164 -9.84 -12.36 -4.83
N ILE A 165 -8.67 -12.93 -4.51
CA ILE A 165 -8.34 -14.33 -4.85
C ILE A 165 -9.31 -15.27 -4.13
N PHE A 166 -9.46 -15.10 -2.81
CA PHE A 166 -10.36 -15.93 -2.01
C PHE A 166 -11.81 -15.90 -2.51
N LEU A 167 -12.35 -14.70 -2.78
CA LEU A 167 -13.72 -14.56 -3.27
C LEU A 167 -13.90 -15.13 -4.68
N PHE A 168 -12.89 -15.01 -5.54
CA PHE A 168 -12.94 -15.55 -6.89
C PHE A 168 -12.90 -17.08 -6.88
N GLU A 169 -12.02 -17.69 -6.09
CA GLU A 169 -11.99 -19.15 -5.93
C GLU A 169 -13.32 -19.68 -5.38
N LEU A 170 -13.90 -18.99 -4.39
CA LEU A 170 -15.23 -19.32 -3.88
C LEU A 170 -16.30 -19.22 -4.97
N ALA A 171 -16.30 -18.14 -5.76
CA ALA A 171 -17.24 -17.94 -6.86
C ALA A 171 -17.06 -18.98 -7.97
N HIS A 172 -15.81 -19.33 -8.30
CA HIS A 172 -15.47 -20.35 -9.28
C HIS A 172 -15.95 -21.73 -8.84
N LEU A 173 -15.63 -22.13 -7.60
CA LEU A 173 -16.07 -23.41 -7.07
C LEU A 173 -17.60 -23.49 -6.98
N ALA A 174 -18.27 -22.41 -6.58
CA ALA A 174 -19.73 -22.33 -6.58
C ALA A 174 -20.31 -22.42 -8.01
N ALA A 175 -19.73 -21.72 -8.99
CA ALA A 175 -20.16 -21.76 -10.37
C ALA A 175 -20.04 -23.17 -10.98
N VAL A 176 -18.95 -23.89 -10.69
CA VAL A 176 -18.75 -25.27 -11.15
C VAL A 176 -19.74 -26.23 -10.48
N THR A 177 -19.79 -26.22 -9.14
CA THR A 177 -20.54 -27.24 -8.38
C THR A 177 -22.05 -27.02 -8.44
N LEU A 178 -22.53 -25.82 -8.13
CA LEU A 178 -23.95 -25.50 -8.16
C LEU A 178 -24.48 -25.35 -9.59
N GLY A 179 -23.61 -24.99 -10.55
CA GLY A 179 -23.96 -24.93 -11.98
C GLY A 179 -24.26 -26.32 -12.56
N GLU A 180 -23.53 -27.35 -12.13
CA GLU A 180 -23.78 -28.74 -12.50
C GLU A 180 -24.88 -29.42 -11.65
N GLY A 181 -25.49 -28.70 -10.71
CA GLY A 181 -26.51 -29.24 -9.79
C GLY A 181 -25.93 -30.20 -8.74
N VAL A 182 -24.63 -30.10 -8.46
CA VAL A 182 -23.97 -30.90 -7.43
C VAL A 182 -24.17 -30.22 -6.07
N ASP A 183 -24.94 -30.86 -5.21
CA ASP A 183 -25.11 -30.43 -3.82
C ASP A 183 -23.85 -30.73 -3.01
N ILE A 184 -23.05 -29.70 -2.75
CA ILE A 184 -21.94 -29.76 -1.80
C ILE A 184 -22.24 -28.95 -0.54
N PRO A 185 -21.78 -29.40 0.63
CA PRO A 185 -22.01 -28.68 1.87
C PRO A 185 -21.23 -27.36 1.88
N ALA A 186 -21.84 -26.31 2.44
CA ALA A 186 -21.28 -24.94 2.42
C ALA A 186 -19.87 -24.82 3.04
N TRP A 187 -19.51 -25.69 3.99
CA TRP A 187 -18.16 -25.68 4.57
C TRP A 187 -17.08 -26.14 3.59
N GLN A 188 -17.41 -27.01 2.64
CA GLN A 188 -16.47 -27.51 1.64
C GLN A 188 -16.16 -26.44 0.60
N LEU A 189 -17.13 -25.58 0.26
CA LEU A 189 -16.92 -24.40 -0.58
C LEU A 189 -15.88 -23.44 -0.01
N VAL A 190 -15.78 -23.35 1.32
CA VAL A 190 -14.87 -22.45 2.01
C VAL A 190 -13.52 -23.10 2.30
N LEU A 191 -13.46 -24.43 2.43
CA LEU A 191 -12.25 -25.14 2.84
C LEU A 191 -11.14 -25.11 1.77
N GLU A 192 -11.47 -25.28 0.49
CA GLU A 192 -10.46 -25.27 -0.57
C GLU A 192 -9.74 -23.91 -0.70
N PRO A 193 -10.45 -22.76 -0.75
CA PRO A 193 -9.77 -21.47 -0.74
C PRO A 193 -8.93 -21.22 0.51
N LEU A 194 -9.37 -21.69 1.68
CA LEU A 194 -8.58 -21.61 2.92
C LEU A 194 -7.32 -22.49 2.85
N ARG A 195 -7.39 -23.64 2.18
CA ARG A 195 -6.26 -24.54 2.00
C ARG A 195 -5.21 -23.91 1.09
N GLU A 196 -5.61 -23.34 -0.05
CA GLU A 196 -4.69 -22.61 -0.94
C GLU A 196 -4.00 -21.44 -0.20
N LEU A 197 -4.78 -20.64 0.54
CA LEU A 197 -4.26 -19.57 1.37
C LEU A 197 -3.26 -20.11 2.42
N GLY A 198 -3.56 -21.23 3.06
CA GLY A 198 -2.67 -21.89 4.01
C GLY A 198 -1.32 -22.29 3.39
N VAL A 199 -1.34 -22.89 2.20
CA VAL A 199 -0.11 -23.31 1.50
C VAL A 199 0.73 -22.10 1.08
N THR A 200 0.10 -21.04 0.56
CA THR A 200 0.82 -19.83 0.15
C THR A 200 1.45 -19.09 1.33
N ILE A 201 0.77 -19.04 2.49
CA ILE A 201 1.32 -18.52 3.76
C ILE A 201 2.53 -19.35 4.20
N MET A 202 2.40 -20.68 4.21
CA MET A 202 3.49 -21.57 4.63
C MET A 202 4.71 -21.44 3.72
N LEU A 203 4.50 -21.37 2.40
CA LEU A 203 5.58 -21.23 1.43
C LEU A 203 6.31 -19.88 1.58
N GLY A 204 5.56 -18.77 1.51
CA GLY A 204 6.13 -17.42 1.60
C GLY A 204 6.76 -17.15 2.98
N GLY A 205 6.05 -17.50 4.05
CA GLY A 205 6.53 -17.35 5.42
C GLY A 205 7.71 -18.24 5.75
N GLY A 206 7.71 -19.50 5.28
CA GLY A 206 8.81 -20.44 5.47
C GLY A 206 10.11 -19.96 4.81
N VAL A 207 10.05 -19.54 3.55
CA VAL A 207 11.23 -18.95 2.86
C VAL A 207 11.65 -17.64 3.54
N GLY A 208 10.70 -16.80 3.95
CA GLY A 208 10.99 -15.56 4.68
C GLY A 208 11.70 -15.79 6.01
N LEU A 209 11.27 -16.77 6.80
CA LEU A 209 11.94 -17.17 8.04
C LEU A 209 13.36 -17.68 7.78
N GLY A 210 13.54 -18.49 6.74
CA GLY A 210 14.86 -18.95 6.31
C GLY A 210 15.78 -17.79 5.95
N LEU A 211 15.26 -16.79 5.23
CA LEU A 211 16.00 -15.57 4.90
C LEU A 211 16.35 -14.79 6.16
N VAL A 212 15.40 -14.49 7.04
CA VAL A 212 15.66 -13.79 8.33
C VAL A 212 16.73 -14.51 9.15
N TYR A 213 16.68 -15.84 9.24
CA TYR A 213 17.71 -16.62 9.93
C TYR A 213 19.10 -16.47 9.29
N ALA A 214 19.17 -16.57 7.96
CA ALA A 214 20.42 -16.41 7.22
C ALA A 214 21.00 -14.99 7.39
N THR A 215 20.14 -13.96 7.36
CA THR A 215 20.57 -12.57 7.55
C THR A 215 21.20 -12.33 8.92
N ARG A 216 20.60 -12.86 9.98
CA ARG A 216 21.11 -12.70 11.36
C ARG A 216 22.45 -13.40 11.62
N LYS A 217 22.77 -14.45 10.87
CA LYS A 217 23.99 -15.27 11.12
C LYS A 217 25.12 -15.05 10.12
N MET A 218 24.83 -14.63 8.88
CA MET A 218 25.80 -14.79 7.78
C MET A 218 26.00 -13.56 6.90
N VAL A 219 25.11 -12.56 6.94
CA VAL A 219 25.02 -11.57 5.86
C VAL A 219 25.19 -10.14 6.38
N GLN A 220 26.19 -9.44 5.84
CA GLN A 220 26.32 -7.99 5.90
C GLN A 220 25.23 -7.34 5.02
N SER A 221 24.83 -6.10 5.32
CA SER A 221 23.68 -5.42 4.71
C SER A 221 23.71 -5.39 3.17
N ASP A 222 24.90 -5.41 2.57
CA ASP A 222 25.16 -5.41 1.11
C ASP A 222 24.70 -6.67 0.37
N ARG A 223 24.58 -7.84 1.04
CA ARG A 223 24.15 -9.09 0.37
C ARG A 223 22.66 -9.41 0.56
N LEU A 224 21.92 -8.55 1.24
CA LEU A 224 20.49 -8.70 1.50
C LEU A 224 19.64 -8.60 0.22
N ALA A 225 20.07 -7.76 -0.72
CA ALA A 225 19.43 -7.61 -2.03
C ALA A 225 19.47 -8.92 -2.83
N THR A 226 20.67 -9.49 -2.95
CA THR A 226 20.91 -10.76 -3.64
C THR A 226 20.10 -11.90 -3.00
N ALA A 227 20.05 -11.96 -1.67
CA ALA A 227 19.30 -12.99 -0.97
C ALA A 227 17.78 -12.85 -1.19
N SER A 228 17.27 -11.62 -1.28
CA SER A 228 15.86 -11.34 -1.60
C SER A 228 15.50 -11.74 -3.03
N VAL A 229 16.40 -11.51 -4.01
CA VAL A 229 16.24 -11.99 -5.39
C VAL A 229 16.15 -13.52 -5.43
N ILE A 230 17.05 -14.22 -4.73
CA ILE A 230 17.03 -15.68 -4.64
C ILE A 230 15.72 -16.16 -4.00
N ALA A 231 15.27 -15.52 -2.93
CA ALA A 231 14.02 -15.88 -2.26
C ALA A 231 12.80 -15.74 -3.17
N VAL A 232 12.72 -14.66 -3.97
CA VAL A 232 11.62 -14.46 -4.92
C VAL A 232 11.64 -15.50 -6.04
N LEU A 233 12.81 -15.82 -6.60
CA LEU A 233 12.94 -16.89 -7.61
C LEU A 233 12.54 -18.25 -7.03
N LEU A 234 12.99 -18.56 -5.80
CA LEU A 234 12.66 -19.79 -5.11
C LEU A 234 11.17 -19.90 -4.83
N VAL A 235 10.55 -18.87 -4.26
CA VAL A 235 9.11 -18.84 -3.97
C VAL A 235 8.30 -18.96 -5.26
N SER A 236 8.66 -18.21 -6.31
CA SER A 236 7.93 -18.26 -7.58
C SER A 236 8.00 -19.64 -8.23
N GLY A 237 9.19 -20.26 -8.23
CA GLY A 237 9.38 -21.61 -8.78
C GLY A 237 8.67 -22.70 -7.97
N LEU A 238 8.76 -22.65 -6.64
CA LEU A 238 8.08 -23.60 -5.76
C LEU A 238 6.56 -23.44 -5.81
N ALA A 239 6.05 -22.22 -5.92
CA ALA A 239 4.62 -21.96 -6.05
C ALA A 239 4.07 -22.60 -7.34
N GLY A 240 4.78 -22.44 -8.46
CA GLY A 240 4.44 -23.12 -9.72
C GLY A 240 4.47 -24.64 -9.60
N ALA A 241 5.45 -25.21 -8.90
CA ALA A 241 5.53 -26.66 -8.67
C ALA A 241 4.41 -27.20 -7.75
N LEU A 242 3.94 -26.39 -6.80
CA LEU A 242 2.87 -26.72 -5.86
C LEU A 242 1.47 -26.41 -6.40
N GLY A 243 1.37 -25.72 -7.55
CA GLY A 243 0.10 -25.29 -8.13
C GLY A 243 -0.61 -24.21 -7.31
N VAL A 244 0.14 -23.33 -6.64
CA VAL A 244 -0.42 -22.21 -5.84
C VAL A 244 0.01 -20.85 -6.38
N SER A 245 -0.69 -19.80 -6.00
CA SER A 245 -0.39 -18.43 -6.44
C SER A 245 0.99 -17.92 -6.02
N ALA A 246 1.91 -17.80 -6.99
CA ALA A 246 3.25 -17.22 -6.79
C ALA A 246 3.18 -15.77 -6.27
N LEU A 247 2.20 -14.98 -6.75
CA LEU A 247 1.97 -13.61 -6.29
C LEU A 247 1.67 -13.60 -4.79
N LEU A 248 0.72 -14.43 -4.35
CA LEU A 248 0.31 -14.49 -2.95
C LEU A 248 1.44 -15.01 -2.05
N SER A 249 2.21 -16.01 -2.51
CA SER A 249 3.39 -16.47 -1.77
C SER A 249 4.48 -15.40 -1.65
N CYS A 250 4.74 -14.63 -2.70
CA CYS A 250 5.68 -13.49 -2.64
C CYS A 250 5.17 -12.36 -1.72
N LEU A 251 3.85 -12.15 -1.64
CA LEU A 251 3.25 -11.21 -0.70
C LEU A 251 3.55 -11.61 0.75
N PHE A 252 3.35 -12.89 1.10
CA PHE A 252 3.62 -13.41 2.44
C PHE A 252 5.11 -13.45 2.77
N LEU A 253 5.97 -13.70 1.77
CA LEU A 253 7.42 -13.52 1.90
C LEU A 253 7.73 -12.08 2.33
N GLY A 254 7.21 -11.08 1.61
CA GLY A 254 7.43 -9.66 1.93
C GLY A 254 6.90 -9.28 3.32
N MET A 255 5.70 -9.75 3.66
CA MET A 255 5.09 -9.54 4.98
C MET A 255 5.95 -10.14 6.10
N THR A 256 6.52 -11.32 5.89
CA THR A 256 7.37 -11.97 6.89
C THR A 256 8.64 -11.17 7.13
N LEU A 257 9.30 -10.70 6.06
CA LEU A 257 10.49 -9.85 6.17
C LEU A 257 10.19 -8.52 6.89
N ALA A 258 9.09 -7.86 6.55
CA ALA A 258 8.66 -6.60 7.17
C ALA A 258 8.43 -6.70 8.68
N ASN A 259 8.01 -7.87 9.17
CA ASN A 259 7.61 -8.03 10.56
C ASN A 259 8.72 -8.64 11.44
N LEU A 260 9.65 -9.41 10.87
CA LEU A 260 10.64 -10.20 11.63
C LEU A 260 12.09 -9.71 11.55
N THR A 261 12.43 -8.88 10.55
CA THR A 261 13.82 -8.39 10.41
C THR A 261 14.07 -7.19 11.35
N PRO A 262 15.28 -6.98 11.90
CA PRO A 262 15.55 -5.82 12.77
C PRO A 262 15.50 -4.47 12.03
N ASP A 263 16.15 -4.36 10.87
CA ASP A 263 16.22 -3.14 10.03
C ASP A 263 15.14 -3.13 8.94
N LYS A 264 13.90 -3.00 9.38
CA LYS A 264 12.68 -3.32 8.61
C LYS A 264 12.44 -2.45 7.38
N ASP A 265 12.96 -1.23 7.38
CA ASP A 265 12.72 -0.23 6.33
C ASP A 265 13.69 -0.34 5.15
N GLU A 266 14.93 -0.78 5.38
CA GLU A 266 15.95 -0.76 4.34
C GLU A 266 15.92 -1.97 3.43
N ILE A 267 15.56 -3.16 3.90
CA ILE A 267 15.84 -4.41 3.16
C ILE A 267 15.03 -4.54 1.87
N VAL A 268 13.74 -4.20 1.94
CA VAL A 268 12.82 -4.33 0.80
C VAL A 268 12.84 -3.09 -0.09
N GLU A 269 13.30 -1.93 0.40
CA GLU A 269 13.44 -0.73 -0.42
C GLU A 269 14.82 -0.61 -1.07
N SER A 270 15.91 -0.72 -0.29
CA SER A 270 17.30 -0.46 -0.73
C SER A 270 17.78 -1.41 -1.81
N ALA A 271 17.41 -2.69 -1.72
CA ALA A 271 17.84 -3.74 -2.63
C ALA A 271 17.37 -3.55 -4.08
N PHE A 272 16.34 -2.72 -4.30
CA PHE A 272 15.61 -2.66 -5.56
C PHE A 272 15.47 -1.26 -6.14
N VAL A 273 15.92 -0.20 -5.43
CA VAL A 273 15.76 1.19 -5.89
C VAL A 273 16.31 1.37 -7.30
N ASP A 274 17.51 0.86 -7.57
CA ASP A 274 18.24 1.11 -8.81
C ASP A 274 17.61 0.46 -10.05
N VAL A 275 17.00 -0.72 -9.88
CA VAL A 275 16.44 -1.51 -11.01
C VAL A 275 14.93 -1.38 -11.12
N ARG A 276 14.28 -0.73 -10.14
CA ARG A 276 12.82 -0.58 -10.04
C ARG A 276 12.18 -0.06 -11.33
N GLN A 277 12.77 0.99 -11.92
CA GLN A 277 12.23 1.61 -13.13
C GLN A 277 12.28 0.66 -14.34
N ALA A 278 13.34 -0.13 -14.46
CA ALA A 278 13.47 -1.12 -15.52
C ALA A 278 12.44 -2.24 -15.34
N ILE A 279 12.25 -2.74 -14.12
CA ILE A 279 11.26 -3.79 -13.81
C ILE A 279 9.84 -3.31 -14.16
N PHE A 280 9.47 -2.09 -13.77
CA PHE A 280 8.17 -1.53 -14.14
C PHE A 280 8.05 -1.33 -15.65
N ALA A 281 9.09 -0.84 -16.32
CA ALA A 281 9.06 -0.68 -17.78
C ALA A 281 8.84 -2.02 -18.49
N VAL A 282 9.52 -3.10 -18.06
CA VAL A 282 9.29 -4.45 -18.61
C VAL A 282 7.84 -4.88 -18.38
N PHE A 283 7.39 -4.85 -17.13
CA PHE A 283 6.07 -5.35 -16.75
C PHE A 283 4.93 -4.62 -17.48
N PHE A 284 4.91 -3.30 -17.42
CA PHE A 284 3.80 -2.51 -17.99
C PHE A 284 3.82 -2.45 -19.51
N THR A 285 5.00 -2.47 -20.14
CA THR A 285 5.09 -2.52 -21.61
C THR A 285 4.66 -3.88 -22.14
N LEU A 286 5.03 -4.97 -21.48
CA LEU A 286 4.54 -6.31 -21.85
C LEU A 286 3.04 -6.46 -21.59
N ALA A 287 2.53 -5.93 -20.48
CA ALA A 287 1.10 -5.90 -20.22
C ALA A 287 0.33 -5.16 -21.33
N GLY A 288 0.84 -4.01 -21.78
CA GLY A 288 0.29 -3.27 -22.91
C GLY A 288 0.33 -4.05 -24.24
N ALA A 289 1.42 -4.76 -24.51
CA ALA A 289 1.57 -5.55 -25.74
C ALA A 289 0.59 -6.74 -25.83
N GLN A 290 0.09 -7.21 -24.69
CA GLN A 290 -0.91 -8.29 -24.60
C GLN A 290 -2.36 -7.80 -24.69
N LEU A 291 -2.59 -6.48 -24.80
CA LEU A 291 -3.94 -5.94 -24.90
C LEU A 291 -4.51 -6.14 -26.32
N HIS A 292 -5.60 -6.89 -26.40
CA HIS A 292 -6.32 -7.17 -27.64
C HIS A 292 -7.52 -6.20 -27.76
N LEU A 293 -7.33 -5.08 -28.46
CA LEU A 293 -8.32 -4.01 -28.56
C LEU A 293 -9.49 -4.35 -29.48
N ASP A 294 -9.32 -5.32 -30.37
CA ASP A 294 -10.35 -5.87 -31.26
C ASP A 294 -11.52 -6.50 -30.47
N GLN A 295 -11.25 -7.02 -29.27
CA GLN A 295 -12.26 -7.64 -28.40
C GLN A 295 -13.18 -6.63 -27.70
N LEU A 296 -12.86 -5.33 -27.72
CA LEU A 296 -13.70 -4.27 -27.13
C LEU A 296 -15.02 -4.04 -27.90
N GLY A 297 -15.07 -4.40 -29.18
CA GLY A 297 -16.21 -4.10 -30.06
C GLY A 297 -17.45 -4.98 -29.85
N GLY A 298 -17.27 -6.28 -29.51
CA GLY A 298 -18.36 -7.26 -29.45
C GLY A 298 -19.11 -7.33 -28.10
N ALA A 299 -18.42 -7.04 -26.99
CA ALA A 299 -18.96 -7.10 -25.62
C ALA A 299 -19.07 -5.72 -24.96
N GLY A 300 -19.00 -4.64 -25.75
CA GLY A 300 -18.76 -3.28 -25.27
C GLY A 300 -19.70 -2.83 -24.14
N TRP A 301 -21.00 -3.18 -24.21
CA TRP A 301 -21.94 -2.78 -23.16
C TRP A 301 -21.72 -3.51 -21.83
N LEU A 302 -21.46 -4.82 -21.85
CA LEU A 302 -21.13 -5.59 -20.64
C LEU A 302 -19.85 -5.03 -19.99
N VAL A 303 -18.82 -4.80 -20.78
CA VAL A 303 -17.53 -4.25 -20.31
C VAL A 303 -17.71 -2.87 -19.71
N LEU A 304 -18.41 -1.96 -20.39
CA LEU A 304 -18.65 -0.60 -19.91
C LEU A 304 -19.52 -0.59 -18.65
N ALA A 305 -20.56 -1.41 -18.60
CA ALA A 305 -21.45 -1.51 -17.45
C ALA A 305 -20.70 -2.06 -16.22
N VAL A 306 -19.91 -3.13 -16.38
CA VAL A 306 -19.10 -3.69 -15.28
C VAL A 306 -18.03 -2.70 -14.83
N PHE A 307 -17.31 -2.07 -15.76
CA PHE A 307 -16.32 -1.04 -15.44
C PHE A 307 -16.92 0.13 -14.66
N ALA A 308 -18.04 0.69 -15.14
CA ALA A 308 -18.72 1.81 -14.48
C ALA A 308 -19.25 1.41 -13.10
N THR A 309 -19.88 0.24 -13.00
CA THR A 309 -20.40 -0.30 -11.73
C THR A 309 -19.29 -0.53 -10.72
N ARG A 310 -18.15 -1.08 -11.17
CA ARG A 310 -16.96 -1.27 -10.33
C ARG A 310 -16.40 0.06 -9.85
N LEU A 311 -16.27 1.06 -10.72
CA LEU A 311 -15.78 2.39 -10.36
C LEU A 311 -16.68 3.05 -9.30
N VAL A 312 -17.99 3.05 -9.52
CA VAL A 312 -18.99 3.57 -8.57
C VAL A 312 -18.93 2.79 -7.26
N GLY A 313 -18.88 1.46 -7.34
CA GLY A 313 -18.77 0.55 -6.20
C GLY A 313 -17.54 0.85 -5.34
N LYS A 314 -16.37 1.04 -5.95
CA LYS A 314 -15.12 1.38 -5.23
C LYS A 314 -15.21 2.73 -4.53
N VAL A 315 -15.75 3.74 -5.20
CA VAL A 315 -15.95 5.07 -4.59
C VAL A 315 -16.92 5.00 -3.43
N LEU A 316 -18.05 4.31 -3.60
CA LEU A 316 -19.08 4.18 -2.56
C LEU A 316 -18.60 3.35 -1.36
N ALA A 317 -18.00 2.17 -1.62
CA ALA A 317 -17.46 1.28 -0.60
C ALA A 317 -16.41 2.00 0.24
N ALA A 318 -15.42 2.63 -0.40
CA ALA A 318 -14.38 3.37 0.30
C ALA A 318 -14.95 4.56 1.09
N HIS A 319 -15.89 5.32 0.50
CA HIS A 319 -16.50 6.45 1.19
C HIS A 319 -17.22 6.03 2.47
N LEU A 320 -18.05 4.98 2.39
CA LEU A 320 -18.82 4.48 3.53
C LEU A 320 -17.90 3.90 4.60
N ALA A 321 -16.97 3.01 4.22
CA ALA A 321 -16.04 2.38 5.13
C ALA A 321 -15.19 3.42 5.88
N LEU A 322 -14.59 4.38 5.17
CA LEU A 322 -13.71 5.37 5.76
C LEU A 322 -14.47 6.45 6.54
N ARG A 323 -15.77 6.66 6.26
CA ARG A 323 -16.62 7.51 7.09
C ARG A 323 -16.90 6.85 8.45
N ILE A 324 -17.18 5.56 8.46
CA ILE A 324 -17.40 4.79 9.69
C ILE A 324 -16.10 4.68 10.47
N ALA A 325 -14.97 4.44 9.79
CA ALA A 325 -13.66 4.23 10.41
C ALA A 325 -12.95 5.53 10.87
N GLY A 326 -13.57 6.70 10.72
CA GLY A 326 -12.95 7.98 11.10
C GLY A 326 -11.77 8.39 10.20
N GLY A 327 -11.74 7.94 8.95
CA GLY A 327 -10.75 8.31 7.95
C GLY A 327 -10.83 9.80 7.57
N THR A 328 -9.70 10.35 7.14
CA THR A 328 -9.58 11.78 6.85
C THR A 328 -10.38 12.16 5.59
N ARG A 329 -10.53 13.46 5.34
CA ARG A 329 -11.38 13.94 4.24
C ARG A 329 -10.82 13.55 2.88
N ALA A 330 -9.50 13.51 2.74
CA ALA A 330 -8.79 13.02 1.57
C ALA A 330 -9.10 11.53 1.34
N MET A 331 -8.95 10.71 2.39
CA MET A 331 -9.20 9.27 2.33
C MET A 331 -10.61 8.95 1.82
N ARG A 332 -11.63 9.55 2.44
CA ARG A 332 -13.05 9.34 2.11
C ARG A 332 -13.43 9.73 0.68
N ARG A 333 -12.63 10.58 0.02
CA ARG A 333 -12.91 11.08 -1.34
C ARG A 333 -12.12 10.33 -2.40
N TRP A 334 -10.87 9.99 -2.10
CA TRP A 334 -9.90 9.62 -3.12
C TRP A 334 -9.44 8.16 -3.07
N ILE A 335 -9.57 7.44 -1.94
CA ILE A 335 -9.10 6.04 -1.85
C ILE A 335 -9.82 5.15 -2.86
N GLY A 336 -11.15 5.25 -2.99
CA GLY A 336 -11.89 4.43 -3.95
C GLY A 336 -11.44 4.62 -5.41
N LEU A 337 -11.07 5.86 -5.79
CA LEU A 337 -10.52 6.14 -7.12
C LEU A 337 -9.09 5.61 -7.28
N ALA A 338 -8.28 5.64 -6.22
CA ALA A 338 -6.92 5.10 -6.24
C ALA A 338 -6.88 3.57 -6.32
N LEU A 339 -7.98 2.89 -5.97
CA LEU A 339 -8.09 1.43 -6.01
C LEU A 339 -8.64 0.89 -7.35
N THR A 340 -8.74 1.75 -8.36
CA THR A 340 -9.31 1.39 -9.68
C THR A 340 -8.43 0.52 -10.57
N PRO A 341 -7.08 0.59 -10.57
CA PRO A 341 -6.26 -0.26 -11.44
C PRO A 341 -6.55 -1.76 -11.27
N GLN A 342 -6.34 -2.57 -12.30
CA GLN A 342 -6.61 -4.02 -12.26
C GLN A 342 -5.74 -4.74 -13.30
N ALA A 343 -4.83 -5.63 -12.87
CA ALA A 343 -3.81 -6.23 -13.73
C ALA A 343 -3.68 -7.75 -13.56
N GLY A 344 -2.45 -8.25 -13.41
CA GLY A 344 -2.09 -9.67 -13.50
C GLY A 344 -2.87 -10.64 -12.62
N VAL A 345 -3.28 -10.26 -11.40
CA VAL A 345 -4.12 -11.12 -10.55
C VAL A 345 -5.45 -11.44 -11.24
N ALA A 346 -6.11 -10.42 -11.81
CA ALA A 346 -7.37 -10.62 -12.50
C ALA A 346 -7.22 -11.49 -13.75
N VAL A 347 -6.14 -11.29 -14.53
CA VAL A 347 -5.84 -12.12 -15.71
C VAL A 347 -5.66 -13.59 -15.31
N GLY A 348 -4.89 -13.87 -14.24
CA GLY A 348 -4.71 -15.23 -13.74
C GLY A 348 -6.02 -15.90 -13.32
N LEU A 349 -6.89 -15.17 -12.62
CA LEU A 349 -8.21 -15.67 -12.20
C LEU A 349 -9.14 -15.95 -13.39
N ILE A 350 -9.13 -15.09 -14.41
CA ILE A 350 -9.89 -15.30 -15.65
C ILE A 350 -9.42 -16.58 -16.35
N LEU A 351 -8.10 -16.77 -16.49
CA LEU A 351 -7.53 -17.95 -17.14
C LEU A 351 -7.84 -19.24 -16.36
N LEU A 352 -7.76 -19.20 -15.03
CA LEU A 352 -8.14 -20.31 -14.15
C LEU A 352 -9.58 -20.77 -14.43
N ALA A 353 -10.53 -19.83 -14.51
CA ALA A 353 -11.92 -20.17 -14.79
C ALA A 353 -12.15 -20.59 -16.25
N TYR A 354 -11.41 -20.02 -17.20
CA TYR A 354 -11.49 -20.37 -18.63
C TYR A 354 -11.02 -21.80 -18.91
N GLU A 355 -10.04 -22.29 -18.16
CA GLU A 355 -9.53 -23.67 -18.28
C GLU A 355 -10.46 -24.72 -17.67
N SER A 356 -11.53 -24.30 -16.97
CA SER A 356 -12.50 -25.20 -16.34
C SER A 356 -13.48 -25.79 -17.36
N PRO A 357 -13.50 -27.13 -17.57
CA PRO A 357 -14.42 -27.74 -18.53
C PRO A 357 -15.90 -27.53 -18.19
N ALA A 358 -16.23 -27.41 -16.90
CA ALA A 358 -17.59 -27.18 -16.41
C ALA A 358 -18.14 -25.78 -16.77
N LEU A 359 -17.27 -24.85 -17.17
CA LEU A 359 -17.62 -23.48 -17.54
C LEU A 359 -17.43 -23.21 -19.04
N ALA A 360 -17.36 -24.26 -19.87
CA ALA A 360 -17.07 -24.14 -21.30
C ALA A 360 -18.10 -23.29 -22.08
N ASP A 361 -19.33 -23.20 -21.58
CA ASP A 361 -20.42 -22.40 -22.16
C ASP A 361 -20.21 -20.89 -21.97
N ILE A 362 -19.71 -20.47 -20.80
CA ILE A 362 -19.46 -19.05 -20.47
C ILE A 362 -18.00 -18.64 -20.64
N GLY A 363 -17.07 -19.60 -20.77
CA GLY A 363 -15.62 -19.39 -20.79
C GLY A 363 -15.16 -18.32 -21.77
N PRO A 364 -15.51 -18.39 -23.07
CA PRO A 364 -15.12 -17.37 -24.04
C PRO A 364 -15.65 -15.97 -23.71
N GLU A 365 -16.87 -15.87 -23.18
CA GLU A 365 -17.44 -14.58 -22.80
C GLU A 365 -16.75 -14.01 -21.55
N LEU A 366 -16.47 -14.84 -20.55
CA LEU A 366 -15.69 -14.47 -19.36
C LEU A 366 -14.29 -13.99 -19.73
N LEU A 367 -13.60 -14.72 -20.62
CA LEU A 367 -12.26 -14.38 -21.09
C LEU A 367 -12.26 -13.02 -21.79
N ASN A 368 -13.10 -12.86 -22.80
CA ASN A 368 -13.14 -11.65 -23.61
C ASN A 368 -13.59 -10.43 -22.78
N ALA A 369 -14.67 -10.54 -22.02
CA ALA A 369 -15.16 -9.45 -21.19
C ALA A 369 -14.18 -9.13 -20.05
N GLY A 370 -13.66 -10.15 -19.37
CA GLY A 370 -12.71 -10.00 -18.27
C GLY A 370 -11.43 -9.31 -18.70
N LEU A 371 -10.81 -9.75 -19.81
CA LEU A 371 -9.60 -9.13 -20.34
C LEU A 371 -9.85 -7.70 -20.83
N ALA A 372 -11.00 -7.44 -21.45
CA ALA A 372 -11.39 -6.08 -21.85
C ALA A 372 -11.59 -5.15 -20.64
N ILE A 373 -12.19 -5.64 -19.55
CA ILE A 373 -12.33 -4.90 -18.29
C ILE A 373 -10.96 -4.62 -17.68
N VAL A 374 -10.06 -5.61 -17.64
CA VAL A 374 -8.66 -5.44 -17.18
C VAL A 374 -7.95 -4.37 -18.02
N ALA A 375 -8.03 -4.46 -19.35
CA ALA A 375 -7.43 -3.49 -20.26
C ALA A 375 -7.93 -2.06 -20.00
N LEU A 376 -9.25 -1.88 -19.85
CA LEU A 376 -9.85 -0.58 -19.60
C LEU A 376 -9.41 0.00 -18.24
N ASN A 377 -9.34 -0.84 -17.21
CA ASN A 377 -8.85 -0.43 -15.89
C ASN A 377 -7.34 -0.13 -15.87
N GLU A 378 -6.53 -0.84 -16.65
CA GLU A 378 -5.10 -0.53 -16.78
C GLU A 378 -4.84 0.77 -17.56
N LEU A 379 -5.69 1.12 -18.52
CA LEU A 379 -5.55 2.40 -19.23
C LEU A 379 -6.02 3.59 -18.38
N VAL A 380 -7.16 3.46 -17.70
CA VAL A 380 -7.78 4.57 -16.95
C VAL A 380 -7.24 4.66 -15.51
N GLY A 381 -7.02 3.53 -14.86
CA GLY A 381 -6.68 3.41 -13.44
C GLY A 381 -5.43 4.20 -13.01
N PRO A 382 -4.28 4.12 -13.73
CA PRO A 382 -3.08 4.86 -13.33
C PRO A 382 -3.31 6.38 -13.26
N SER A 383 -4.12 6.92 -14.18
CA SER A 383 -4.46 8.35 -14.17
C SER A 383 -5.32 8.73 -12.96
N LEU A 384 -6.27 7.87 -12.58
CA LEU A 384 -7.10 8.07 -11.38
C LEU A 384 -6.28 7.98 -10.09
N VAL A 385 -5.33 7.05 -10.00
CA VAL A 385 -4.42 6.93 -8.85
C VAL A 385 -3.55 8.17 -8.73
N ARG A 386 -2.93 8.62 -9.82
CA ARG A 386 -2.11 9.85 -9.81
C ARG A 386 -2.92 11.06 -9.37
N MET A 387 -4.14 11.22 -9.90
CA MET A 387 -5.06 12.26 -9.46
C MET A 387 -5.38 12.15 -7.97
N ALA A 388 -5.64 10.96 -7.47
CA ALA A 388 -5.95 10.71 -6.06
C ALA A 388 -4.77 11.04 -5.13
N LEU A 389 -3.54 10.66 -5.50
CA LEU A 389 -2.30 10.98 -4.75
C LEU A 389 -2.01 12.48 -4.72
N VAL A 390 -2.20 13.18 -5.84
CA VAL A 390 -2.01 14.63 -5.90
C VAL A 390 -3.10 15.34 -5.09
N ARG A 391 -4.37 14.93 -5.24
CA ARG A 391 -5.50 15.57 -4.55
C ARG A 391 -5.67 15.15 -3.10
N SER A 392 -4.97 14.12 -2.63
CA SER A 392 -4.87 13.83 -1.20
C SER A 392 -3.94 14.81 -0.48
N GLY A 393 -3.05 15.49 -1.23
CA GLY A 393 -2.05 16.39 -0.67
C GLY A 393 -0.77 15.68 -0.19
N GLU A 394 -0.56 14.42 -0.58
CA GLU A 394 0.59 13.62 -0.16
C GLU A 394 1.67 13.42 -1.25
N ALA A 395 1.45 13.94 -2.46
CA ALA A 395 2.45 13.87 -3.52
C ALA A 395 3.66 14.77 -3.22
N ASN A 396 4.88 14.28 -3.55
CA ASN A 396 6.16 14.94 -3.28
C ASN A 396 6.45 15.22 -1.78
N HIS A 397 6.00 14.33 -0.90
CA HIS A 397 6.25 14.36 0.55
C HIS A 397 7.33 13.34 0.97
N ASP A 398 8.19 12.91 0.05
CA ASP A 398 9.28 11.96 0.34
C ASP A 398 10.52 12.60 1.00
N ARG A 399 10.64 13.92 0.92
CA ARG A 399 11.68 14.69 1.62
C ARG A 399 11.44 14.74 3.12
N ALA A 400 12.51 14.56 3.89
CA ALA A 400 12.45 14.54 5.34
C ALA A 400 12.11 15.92 5.91
N ARG A 401 11.22 15.95 6.90
CA ARG A 401 10.80 17.14 7.64
C ARG A 401 11.08 17.03 9.13
N LEU A 402 11.05 18.17 9.82
CA LEU A 402 11.31 18.27 11.26
C LEU A 402 10.44 17.33 12.10
N LEU A 403 9.15 17.20 11.79
CA LEU A 403 8.20 16.41 12.57
C LEU A 403 8.00 14.98 12.06
N ASP A 404 8.77 14.53 11.07
CA ASP A 404 8.58 13.20 10.46
C ASP A 404 8.80 12.03 11.43
N PHE A 405 9.46 12.26 12.57
CA PHE A 405 9.57 11.28 13.65
C PHE A 405 8.20 10.93 14.30
N LEU A 406 7.18 11.80 14.15
CA LEU A 406 5.82 11.57 14.62
C LEU A 406 4.97 10.87 13.56
N HIS A 407 5.14 9.56 13.44
CA HIS A 407 4.28 8.74 12.60
C HIS A 407 2.88 8.50 13.22
N GLU A 408 1.89 8.19 12.40
CA GLU A 408 0.51 7.92 12.82
C GLU A 408 0.44 6.87 13.95
N GLU A 409 1.21 5.80 13.85
CA GLU A 409 1.31 4.71 14.83
C GLU A 409 1.81 5.15 16.22
N ASN A 410 2.49 6.29 16.29
CA ASN A 410 3.06 6.90 17.50
C ASN A 410 2.09 7.89 18.18
N ILE A 411 0.88 8.07 17.62
CA ILE A 411 -0.12 9.01 18.15
C ILE A 411 -1.22 8.23 18.90
N VAL A 412 -1.48 8.64 20.13
CA VAL A 412 -2.59 8.19 20.97
C VAL A 412 -3.60 9.31 21.10
N VAL A 413 -4.84 9.03 20.73
CA VAL A 413 -5.97 9.93 20.94
C VAL A 413 -6.79 9.49 22.15
N ASP A 414 -7.45 10.44 22.82
CA ASP A 414 -8.17 10.21 24.07
C ASP A 414 -7.24 9.75 25.20
N LEU A 415 -6.03 10.32 25.28
CA LEU A 415 -5.09 10.08 26.37
C LEU A 415 -5.73 10.44 27.71
N LYS A 416 -5.66 9.53 28.68
CA LYS A 416 -6.18 9.69 30.04
C LYS A 416 -5.08 9.35 31.02
N ALA A 417 -4.82 10.26 31.94
CA ALA A 417 -3.86 10.08 33.01
C ALA A 417 -4.22 11.02 34.15
N ASP A 418 -4.10 10.52 35.38
CA ASP A 418 -4.37 11.30 36.59
C ASP A 418 -3.15 12.12 37.03
N THR A 419 -1.94 11.76 36.56
CA THR A 419 -0.69 12.46 36.86
C THR A 419 0.18 12.63 35.61
N MET A 420 1.08 13.62 35.65
CA MET A 420 2.06 13.88 34.59
C MET A 420 2.95 12.66 34.36
N GLU A 421 3.40 12.02 35.43
CA GLU A 421 4.24 10.82 35.37
C GLU A 421 3.52 9.65 34.69
N ALA A 422 2.23 9.43 35.00
CA ALA A 422 1.44 8.38 34.37
C ALA A 422 1.22 8.65 32.88
N ALA A 423 1.07 9.93 32.48
CA ALA A 423 0.97 10.30 31.08
C ALA A 423 2.31 10.07 30.33
N ILE A 424 3.43 10.47 30.94
CA ILE A 424 4.77 10.24 30.41
C ILE A 424 5.04 8.74 30.25
N GLU A 425 4.74 7.94 31.27
CA GLU A 425 4.93 6.49 31.23
C GLU A 425 4.14 5.85 30.08
N GLN A 426 2.86 6.19 29.93
CA GLN A 426 2.03 5.69 28.83
C GLN A 426 2.59 6.04 27.44
N LEU A 427 3.18 7.23 27.27
CA LEU A 427 3.76 7.65 26.00
C LEU A 427 5.15 7.05 25.75
N VAL A 428 5.97 6.84 26.80
CA VAL A 428 7.22 6.07 26.69
C VAL A 428 6.92 4.62 26.29
N ASP A 429 5.87 4.00 26.85
CA ASP A 429 5.40 2.68 26.44
C ASP A 429 5.02 2.60 24.96
N VAL A 430 4.36 3.64 24.45
CA VAL A 430 4.03 3.75 23.03
C VAL A 430 5.31 3.84 22.22
N LEU A 431 6.20 4.77 22.58
CA LEU A 431 7.46 5.07 21.90
C LEU A 431 8.37 3.84 21.76
N VAL A 432 8.61 3.11 22.84
CA VAL A 432 9.44 1.88 22.84
C VAL A 432 8.80 0.79 21.97
N ARG A 433 7.48 0.62 22.09
CA ARG A 433 6.75 -0.43 21.34
C ARG A 433 6.72 -0.17 19.83
N THR A 434 6.63 1.09 19.41
CA THR A 434 6.43 1.46 18.00
C THR A 434 7.73 1.73 17.26
N ASN A 435 8.71 2.39 17.87
CA ASN A 435 9.93 2.85 17.18
C ASN A 435 11.12 1.87 17.23
N HIS A 436 10.98 0.68 17.83
CA HIS A 436 12.09 -0.29 18.01
C HIS A 436 13.37 0.38 18.50
N LEU A 437 13.22 1.32 19.43
CA LEU A 437 14.38 1.82 20.13
C LEU A 437 15.02 0.60 20.80
N ASP A 438 16.30 0.33 20.53
CA ASP A 438 17.08 -0.70 21.24
C ASP A 438 17.40 -0.21 22.67
N ALA A 439 16.48 0.59 23.22
CA ALA A 439 16.58 1.38 24.43
C ALA A 439 16.06 0.55 25.58
N ASP A 440 16.75 0.63 26.70
CA ASP A 440 16.13 0.25 27.96
C ASP A 440 14.98 1.23 28.24
N ARG A 441 13.75 0.71 28.19
CA ARG A 441 12.50 1.43 28.49
C ARG A 441 12.62 2.18 29.81
N ASP A 442 13.14 1.52 30.84
CA ASP A 442 13.16 2.06 32.18
C ASP A 442 14.24 3.15 32.30
N ALA A 443 15.35 3.01 31.59
CA ALA A 443 16.36 4.07 31.47
C ALA A 443 15.82 5.30 30.74
N LEU A 444 15.09 5.13 29.63
CA LEU A 444 14.46 6.23 28.91
C LEU A 444 13.40 6.93 29.77
N LEU A 445 12.53 6.16 30.43
CA LEU A 445 11.52 6.70 31.34
C LEU A 445 12.18 7.51 32.47
N ALA A 446 13.22 6.97 33.10
CA ALA A 446 13.97 7.66 34.13
C ALA A 446 14.58 8.97 33.63
N SER A 447 15.16 8.97 32.42
CA SER A 447 15.73 10.17 31.79
C SER A 447 14.68 11.27 31.57
N VAL A 448 13.52 10.92 31.01
CA VAL A 448 12.42 11.88 30.75
C VAL A 448 11.85 12.42 32.06
N LEU A 449 11.62 11.57 33.06
CA LEU A 449 11.08 11.98 34.36
C LEU A 449 12.07 12.84 35.16
N GLN A 450 13.37 12.53 35.09
CA GLN A 450 14.39 13.36 35.71
C GLN A 450 14.35 14.78 35.14
N ARG A 451 14.25 14.91 33.81
CA ARG A 451 14.18 16.20 33.14
C ARG A 451 12.94 17.01 33.55
N GLU A 452 11.77 16.38 33.63
CA GLU A 452 10.52 17.04 34.07
C GLU A 452 10.61 17.55 35.52
N ARG A 453 11.26 16.81 36.41
CA ARG A 453 11.43 17.21 37.83
C ARG A 453 12.38 18.39 38.02
N GLU A 454 13.35 18.56 37.12
CA GLU A 454 14.28 19.70 37.17
C GLU A 454 13.59 21.00 36.74
N VAL A 455 12.87 20.95 35.61
CA VAL A 455 12.13 22.09 35.05
C VAL A 455 10.92 21.52 34.31
N SER A 456 9.73 22.05 34.58
CA SER A 456 8.53 21.62 33.87
C SER A 456 8.69 21.79 32.36
N THR A 457 8.30 20.76 31.60
CA THR A 457 8.31 20.78 30.13
C THR A 457 6.99 21.25 29.53
N CYS A 458 6.12 21.87 30.35
CA CYS A 458 4.92 22.55 29.88
C CYS A 458 5.28 23.86 29.18
N PHE A 459 4.88 23.99 27.91
CA PHE A 459 5.11 25.20 27.09
C PHE A 459 3.92 26.19 27.15
N GLY A 460 2.88 25.86 27.91
CA GLY A 460 1.63 26.61 27.99
C GLY A 460 0.71 26.35 26.80
N GLU A 461 -0.47 26.99 26.79
CA GLU A 461 -1.48 26.86 25.73
C GLU A 461 -1.95 25.39 25.51
N GLY A 462 -1.79 24.54 26.54
CA GLY A 462 -2.18 23.13 26.53
C GLY A 462 -1.15 22.17 25.91
N LEU A 463 0.11 22.59 25.71
CA LEU A 463 1.21 21.74 25.24
C LEU A 463 2.21 21.38 26.36
N ALA A 464 2.56 20.10 26.45
CA ALA A 464 3.72 19.61 27.19
C ALA A 464 4.65 18.81 26.26
N VAL A 465 5.97 18.99 26.38
CA VAL A 465 6.95 18.22 25.59
C VAL A 465 8.02 17.57 26.48
N PRO A 466 7.67 16.54 27.26
CA PRO A 466 8.63 15.80 28.06
C PRO A 466 9.70 15.17 27.16
N HIS A 467 10.96 15.30 27.50
CA HIS A 467 12.05 14.84 26.65
C HIS A 467 13.21 14.27 27.45
N GLY A 468 13.89 13.28 26.87
CA GLY A 468 15.03 12.60 27.47
C GLY A 468 16.09 12.24 26.45
N VAL A 469 17.30 12.00 26.95
CA VAL A 469 18.42 11.52 26.14
C VAL A 469 18.47 10.00 26.24
N HIS A 470 18.85 9.35 25.14
CA HIS A 470 18.97 7.90 25.11
C HIS A 470 20.22 7.45 24.32
N GLU A 471 20.89 6.41 24.81
CA GLU A 471 22.22 5.98 24.35
C GLU A 471 22.21 5.09 23.10
N SER A 472 21.14 4.35 22.81
CA SER A 472 21.13 3.29 21.78
C SER A 472 20.53 3.67 20.41
N GLY A 473 20.21 4.96 20.17
CA GLY A 473 19.55 5.39 18.93
C GLY A 473 20.47 6.14 17.97
N GLN A 474 20.41 5.82 16.67
CA GLN A 474 20.98 6.67 15.61
C GLN A 474 20.08 7.86 15.24
N VAL A 475 18.80 7.87 15.65
CA VAL A 475 17.79 8.83 15.18
C VAL A 475 16.81 9.22 16.30
N MET A 476 16.37 10.48 16.32
CA MET A 476 15.29 10.96 17.21
C MET A 476 13.97 10.21 16.98
N ALA A 477 13.27 9.91 18.09
CA ALA A 477 11.95 9.31 18.08
C ALA A 477 11.01 10.03 19.05
N GLY A 478 9.70 9.90 18.83
CA GLY A 478 8.72 10.47 19.73
C GLY A 478 7.34 9.86 19.61
N ALA A 479 6.52 10.13 20.64
CA ALA A 479 5.13 9.72 20.74
C ALA A 479 4.27 10.89 21.19
N MET A 480 3.05 10.99 20.63
CA MET A 480 2.12 12.07 20.93
C MET A 480 0.87 11.52 21.59
N GLY A 481 0.43 12.18 22.67
CA GLY A 481 -0.85 11.97 23.31
C GLY A 481 -1.76 13.18 23.14
N ILE A 482 -3.02 12.95 22.80
CA ILE A 482 -4.05 14.00 22.70
C ILE A 482 -5.17 13.70 23.69
N SER A 483 -5.37 14.60 24.66
CA SER A 483 -6.52 14.60 25.57
C SER A 483 -7.51 15.70 25.17
N ARG A 484 -8.68 15.30 24.68
CA ARG A 484 -9.73 16.26 24.27
C ARG A 484 -10.38 16.96 25.46
N GLN A 485 -10.43 16.29 26.61
CA GLN A 485 -10.96 16.86 27.85
C GLN A 485 -9.92 17.74 28.56
N GLY A 486 -8.64 17.56 28.23
CA GLY A 486 -7.54 18.17 28.96
C GLY A 486 -7.14 17.29 30.15
N LEU A 487 -5.84 17.26 30.44
CA LEU A 487 -5.27 16.61 31.62
C LEU A 487 -5.00 17.69 32.66
N ASP A 488 -5.62 17.55 33.82
CA ASP A 488 -5.53 18.51 34.91
C ASP A 488 -4.28 18.24 35.75
N PHE A 489 -3.17 18.87 35.34
CA PHE A 489 -1.88 18.79 36.01
C PHE A 489 -1.54 20.16 36.63
N ASP A 490 -0.61 20.17 37.58
CA ASP A 490 -0.09 21.41 38.14
C ASP A 490 0.86 22.11 37.14
N THR A 491 0.26 22.81 36.17
CA THR A 491 0.99 23.48 35.09
C THR A 491 1.33 24.93 35.47
N PRO A 492 2.45 25.49 34.95
CA PRO A 492 2.85 26.87 35.26
C PRO A 492 1.81 27.94 34.85
N ASP A 493 0.98 27.67 33.84
CA ASP A 493 -0.09 28.56 33.37
C ASP A 493 -1.48 28.23 33.94
N GLY A 494 -1.58 27.19 34.78
CA GLY A 494 -2.84 26.72 35.38
C GLY A 494 -3.85 26.19 34.37
N ARG A 495 -3.42 25.88 33.14
CA ARG A 495 -4.30 25.35 32.09
C ARG A 495 -4.09 23.84 31.91
N PRO A 496 -5.15 23.10 31.55
CA PRO A 496 -5.03 21.67 31.33
C PRO A 496 -4.18 21.37 30.08
N VAL A 497 -3.43 20.27 30.13
CA VAL A 497 -2.62 19.79 29.01
C VAL A 497 -3.51 19.01 28.04
N HIS A 498 -3.62 19.48 26.80
CA HIS A 498 -4.40 18.81 25.76
C HIS A 498 -3.53 18.00 24.80
N CYS A 499 -2.26 18.37 24.63
CA CYS A 499 -1.31 17.67 23.79
C CYS A 499 0.00 17.47 24.55
N MET A 500 0.46 16.22 24.60
CA MET A 500 1.75 15.85 25.16
C MET A 500 2.59 15.17 24.10
N VAL A 501 3.85 15.56 23.93
CA VAL A 501 4.78 14.92 23.00
C VAL A 501 6.01 14.46 23.77
N VAL A 502 6.17 13.14 23.94
CA VAL A 502 7.40 12.59 24.52
C VAL A 502 8.45 12.45 23.43
N LEU A 503 9.65 13.00 23.66
CA LEU A 503 10.80 12.91 22.75
C LEU A 503 11.94 12.10 23.36
N ALA A 504 12.45 11.14 22.61
CA ALA A 504 13.72 10.46 22.88
C ALA A 504 14.74 10.93 21.84
N THR A 505 15.78 11.64 22.28
CA THR A 505 16.78 12.19 21.37
C THR A 505 18.17 11.61 21.66
N PRO A 506 18.89 11.11 20.64
CA PRO A 506 20.29 10.74 20.77
C PRO A 506 21.16 11.92 21.20
N ALA A 507 22.25 11.66 21.92
CA ALA A 507 23.16 12.72 22.39
C ALA A 507 23.79 13.57 21.26
N ASN A 508 23.89 13.01 20.05
CA ASN A 508 24.45 13.66 18.86
C ASN A 508 23.44 14.47 18.04
N GLU A 509 22.13 14.45 18.34
CA GLU A 509 21.09 15.20 17.61
C GLU A 509 20.55 16.42 18.39
N ARG A 510 21.41 17.08 19.18
CA ARG A 510 20.98 18.20 20.04
C ARG A 510 20.41 19.40 19.28
N ASP A 511 20.96 19.76 18.13
CA ASP A 511 20.46 20.91 17.37
C ASP A 511 19.08 20.63 16.77
N ARG A 512 18.91 19.42 16.20
CA ARG A 512 17.62 18.91 15.73
C ARG A 512 16.59 18.89 16.86
N HIS A 513 16.99 18.52 18.07
CA HIS A 513 16.12 18.56 19.26
C HIS A 513 15.49 19.95 19.46
N LEU A 514 16.31 20.99 19.44
CA LEU A 514 15.88 22.36 19.64
C LEU A 514 14.98 22.85 18.50
N GLN A 515 15.32 22.49 17.25
CA GLN A 515 14.49 22.79 16.08
C GLN A 515 13.09 22.15 16.20
N VAL A 516 13.01 20.89 16.64
CA VAL A 516 11.75 20.17 16.87
C VAL A 516 10.92 20.79 17.99
N LEU A 517 11.54 21.11 19.14
CA LEU A 517 10.85 21.80 20.23
C LEU A 517 10.26 23.14 19.77
N ALA A 518 11.05 23.93 19.02
CA ALA A 518 10.59 25.20 18.48
C ALA A 518 9.46 25.02 17.46
N ALA A 519 9.52 23.99 16.60
CA ALA A 519 8.47 23.66 15.65
C ALA A 519 7.15 23.29 16.37
N LEU A 520 7.20 22.42 17.38
CA LEU A 520 6.03 22.03 18.17
C LEU A 520 5.42 23.21 18.94
N ALA A 521 6.27 24.01 19.58
CA ALA A 521 5.84 25.21 20.30
C ALA A 521 5.21 26.25 19.37
N ARG A 522 5.73 26.44 18.15
CA ARG A 522 5.11 27.31 17.14
C ARG A 522 3.78 26.74 16.63
N ALA A 523 3.77 25.47 16.24
CA ALA A 523 2.58 24.79 15.70
C ALA A 523 1.38 24.89 16.64
N ILE A 524 1.60 24.69 17.94
CA ILE A 524 0.52 24.60 18.93
C ILE A 524 0.36 25.92 19.69
N GLY A 525 1.46 26.61 20.00
CA GLY A 525 1.43 27.86 20.75
C GLY A 525 1.00 29.07 19.92
N VAL A 526 1.43 29.15 18.65
CA VAL A 526 1.23 30.35 17.81
C VAL A 526 0.02 30.24 16.90
N ASP A 527 -0.24 29.08 16.27
CA ASP A 527 -1.36 28.90 15.34
C ASP A 527 -2.63 28.37 16.04
N PRO A 528 -3.67 29.21 16.25
CA PRO A 528 -4.89 28.79 16.95
C PRO A 528 -5.76 27.83 16.11
N ASN A 529 -5.56 27.78 14.79
CA ASN A 529 -6.29 26.85 13.92
C ASN A 529 -5.71 25.44 14.08
N VAL A 530 -4.39 25.30 13.95
CA VAL A 530 -3.68 24.02 14.17
C VAL A 530 -3.95 23.50 15.57
N ARG A 531 -3.81 24.34 16.60
CA ARG A 531 -4.12 23.97 17.99
C ARG A 531 -5.54 23.43 18.16
N ARG A 532 -6.56 24.16 17.66
CA ARG A 532 -7.96 23.73 17.77
C ARG A 532 -8.22 22.41 17.03
N GLN A 533 -7.67 22.25 15.83
CA GLN A 533 -7.85 21.02 15.05
C GLN A 533 -7.17 19.82 15.72
N LEU A 534 -5.95 19.99 16.24
CA LEU A 534 -5.19 18.96 16.92
C LEU A 534 -5.90 18.52 18.21
N PHE A 535 -6.34 19.46 19.05
CA PHE A 535 -7.02 19.15 20.32
C PHE A 535 -8.40 18.53 20.11
N ALA A 536 -9.03 18.75 18.96
CA ALA A 536 -10.29 18.13 18.58
C ALA A 536 -10.13 16.77 17.86
N ALA A 537 -8.90 16.32 17.61
CA ALA A 537 -8.65 15.11 16.83
C ALA A 537 -9.23 13.87 17.52
N ARG A 538 -9.98 13.07 16.75
CA ARG A 538 -10.62 11.83 17.21
C ARG A 538 -9.89 10.57 16.73
N THR A 539 -8.96 10.73 15.79
CA THR A 539 -8.17 9.64 15.22
C THR A 539 -6.73 10.09 15.07
N ALA A 540 -5.79 9.16 15.22
CA ALA A 540 -4.37 9.39 15.00
C ALA A 540 -4.10 9.92 13.58
N ALA A 541 -4.79 9.36 12.58
CA ALA A 541 -4.78 9.83 11.19
C ALA A 541 -5.10 11.33 11.07
N HIS A 542 -6.14 11.81 11.76
CA HIS A 542 -6.50 13.23 11.71
C HIS A 542 -5.44 14.12 12.37
N ALA A 543 -4.89 13.69 13.52
CA ALA A 543 -3.81 14.42 14.18
C ALA A 543 -2.55 14.48 13.32
N TYR A 544 -2.19 13.38 12.67
CA TYR A 544 -1.07 13.31 11.74
C TYR A 544 -1.27 14.27 10.55
N ASP A 545 -2.45 14.25 9.92
CA ASP A 545 -2.79 15.14 8.80
C ASP A 545 -2.71 16.63 9.19
N VAL A 546 -3.06 16.99 10.44
CA VAL A 546 -2.93 18.38 10.94
C VAL A 546 -1.46 18.81 11.04
N LEU A 547 -0.56 17.92 11.47
CA LEU A 547 0.87 18.22 11.66
C LEU A 547 1.69 18.17 10.35
N HIS A 548 1.22 17.44 9.35
CA HIS A 548 1.92 17.24 8.07
C HIS A 548 1.21 17.87 6.86
N GLY A 549 0.04 18.46 7.09
CA GLY A 549 -0.76 19.13 6.06
C GLY A 549 -0.10 20.41 5.55
N ALA A 550 -0.64 20.96 4.44
CA ALA A 550 -0.09 22.16 3.81
C ALA A 550 -0.04 23.38 4.75
N GLU A 551 -1.02 23.51 5.66
CA GLU A 551 -1.06 24.58 6.67
C GLU A 551 0.14 24.49 7.65
N ALA A 552 0.70 23.30 7.87
CA ALA A 552 1.82 23.06 8.76
C ALA A 552 3.21 23.36 8.15
N SER A 553 3.27 23.62 6.84
CA SER A 553 4.55 23.83 6.11
C SER A 553 5.43 24.93 6.71
N HIS A 554 4.83 25.92 7.38
CA HIS A 554 5.56 27.03 8.00
C HIS A 554 6.35 26.68 9.28
N PHE A 555 6.03 25.54 9.93
CA PHE A 555 6.76 25.06 11.11
C PHE A 555 7.37 23.67 10.93
N ASN A 556 6.85 22.88 10.00
CA ASN A 556 7.36 21.55 9.66
C ASN A 556 8.22 21.62 8.38
N ALA A 557 9.31 22.38 8.46
CA ALA A 557 10.24 22.63 7.37
C ALA A 557 10.96 21.35 6.92
N PHE A 558 11.45 21.36 5.67
CA PHE A 558 12.31 20.30 5.16
C PHE A 558 13.70 20.40 5.80
N LEU A 559 14.34 19.26 6.07
CA LEU A 559 15.65 19.23 6.71
C LEU A 559 16.78 19.77 5.80
N ASP A 560 16.56 19.81 4.48
CA ASP A 560 17.54 20.28 3.50
C ASP A 560 17.55 21.82 3.32
N GLU A 561 16.71 22.58 4.04
CA GLU A 561 16.66 24.05 3.95
C GLU A 561 17.85 24.76 4.64
N ASP A 562 18.76 24.02 5.28
CA ASP A 562 19.89 24.58 6.04
C ASP A 562 21.22 24.73 5.24
N GLU A 563 21.28 24.39 3.94
CA GLU A 563 22.54 24.50 3.15
C GLU A 563 22.58 25.54 2.01
N ASP A 564 21.45 26.04 1.49
CA ASP A 564 21.47 26.85 0.24
C ASP A 564 21.20 28.36 0.40
N ASP A 565 20.83 28.87 1.58
CA ASP A 565 20.58 30.32 1.81
C ASP A 565 21.74 31.05 2.52
N ALA A 566 22.92 30.41 2.60
CA ALA A 566 24.15 31.00 3.13
C ALA A 566 25.33 30.87 2.16
N SER A 567 25.18 31.31 0.91
CA SER A 567 26.31 31.70 0.05
C SER A 567 25.93 32.70 -1.04
#